data_AF-A0A7W3J390-F1
#
_entry.id   AF-A0A7W3J390-F1
#
_cell.length_a   1.000
_cell.length_b   1.000
_cell.length_c   1.000
_cell.angle_alpha   90.00
_cell.angle_beta   90.00
_cell.angle_gamma   90.00
#
_symmetry.space_group_name_H-M   'P 1'
#
loop_
_entity.id
_entity.type
_entity.pdbx_description
1 polymer ?
#
loop_
_entity_poly.entity_id
_entity_poly.type
_entity_poly.pdbx_seq_one_letter_code
_entity_poly.pdbx_strand_id
1 'polypeptide(L)'
;MHPYDPLRFHGTVVWLTEDQGGRRTGPPVPTAEREYAANGFVPPLNVDTGLASLVVRPATPGAWRSAADAGWLVGDYRYPHDVAAGDVIVVTEGPTVVGYFHVESVG
;
A
#
# COMPACT_ATOMS: atom_id res chain seq x y z
N MET A 1 14.81 -7.19 -4.93
CA MET A 1 13.49 -7.84 -4.99
C MET A 1 13.30 -8.30 -6.42
N HIS A 2 13.22 -9.60 -6.65
CA HIS A 2 12.85 -10.13 -7.96
C HIS A 2 11.33 -9.93 -8.12
N PRO A 3 10.77 -9.66 -9.31
CA PRO A 3 9.31 -9.55 -9.51
C PRO A 3 8.47 -10.77 -9.08
N TYR A 4 9.12 -11.84 -8.60
CA TYR A 4 8.51 -13.07 -8.12
C TYR A 4 8.64 -13.29 -6.61
N ASP A 5 9.29 -12.39 -5.86
CA ASP A 5 9.25 -12.47 -4.40
C ASP A 5 7.82 -12.20 -3.94
N PRO A 6 7.22 -13.07 -3.12
CA PRO A 6 5.87 -12.84 -2.59
C PRO A 6 5.86 -11.56 -1.75
N LEU A 7 4.81 -10.76 -1.93
CA LEU A 7 4.53 -9.62 -1.09
C LEU A 7 4.11 -10.16 0.29
N ARG A 8 4.77 -9.67 1.35
CA ARG A 8 4.71 -10.28 2.68
C ARG A 8 3.52 -9.82 3.51
N PHE A 9 2.93 -8.67 3.18
CA PHE A 9 1.81 -8.12 3.94
C PHE A 9 0.53 -8.59 3.29
N HIS A 10 -0.31 -9.29 4.05
CA HIS A 10 -1.61 -9.74 3.58
C HIS A 10 -2.68 -8.97 4.33
N GLY A 11 -3.72 -8.54 3.61
CA GLY A 11 -4.86 -7.90 4.26
C GLY A 11 -5.83 -7.24 3.30
N THR A 12 -6.29 -6.05 3.65
CA THR A 12 -7.35 -5.34 2.91
C THR A 12 -6.89 -3.92 2.57
N VAL A 13 -6.98 -3.55 1.29
CA VAL A 13 -6.84 -2.17 0.84
C VAL A 13 -8.20 -1.47 0.76
N VAL A 14 -8.23 -0.22 1.20
CA VAL A 14 -9.37 0.71 1.11
C VAL A 14 -8.88 1.99 0.45
N TRP A 15 -9.45 2.33 -0.70
CA TRP A 15 -9.14 3.56 -1.43
C TRP A 15 -10.08 4.68 -1.02
N LEU A 16 -9.52 5.89 -0.90
CA LEU A 16 -10.30 7.09 -0.60
C LEU A 16 -11.00 7.61 -1.85
N THR A 17 -12.25 8.06 -1.69
CA THR A 17 -12.95 8.80 -2.75
C THR A 17 -12.32 10.17 -2.96
N GLU A 18 -12.65 10.84 -4.06
CA GLU A 18 -12.21 12.22 -4.32
C GLU A 18 -12.58 13.17 -3.17
N ASP A 19 -13.80 13.07 -2.64
CA ASP A 19 -14.27 13.89 -1.50
C ASP A 19 -13.48 13.64 -0.20
N GLN A 20 -12.83 12.47 -0.10
CA GLN A 20 -11.97 12.12 1.03
C GLN A 20 -10.49 12.47 0.77
N GLY A 21 -10.19 13.12 -0.36
CA GLY A 21 -8.83 13.50 -0.78
C GLY A 21 -8.12 12.47 -1.66
N GLY A 22 -8.81 11.39 -2.06
CA GLY A 22 -8.26 10.35 -2.91
C GLY A 22 -8.29 10.68 -4.40
N ARG A 23 -8.12 9.64 -5.23
CA ARG A 23 -7.96 9.80 -6.68
C ARG A 23 -9.30 10.17 -7.33
N ARG A 24 -9.32 11.26 -8.09
CA ARG A 24 -10.46 11.63 -8.97
C ARG A 24 -10.81 10.54 -9.99
N THR A 25 -9.81 9.77 -10.43
CA THR A 25 -10.02 8.66 -11.37
C THR A 25 -10.60 7.40 -10.73
N GLY A 26 -10.83 7.41 -9.40
CA GLY A 26 -11.22 6.24 -8.64
C GLY A 26 -10.05 5.31 -8.28
N PRO A 27 -10.36 4.11 -7.76
CA PRO A 27 -9.36 3.12 -7.36
C PRO A 27 -8.41 2.74 -8.49
N PRO A 28 -7.15 2.39 -8.19
CA PRO A 28 -6.22 1.86 -9.18
C PRO A 28 -6.75 0.59 -9.86
N VAL A 29 -6.49 0.48 -11.16
CA VAL A 29 -6.75 -0.72 -11.97
C VAL A 29 -5.42 -1.23 -12.55
N PRO A 30 -4.52 -1.77 -11.70
CA PRO A 30 -3.27 -2.37 -12.17
C PRO A 30 -3.54 -3.55 -13.11
N THR A 31 -2.62 -3.79 -14.04
CA THR A 31 -2.69 -4.92 -14.98
C THR A 31 -1.69 -6.01 -14.57
N ALA A 32 -1.81 -7.20 -15.16
CA ALA A 32 -0.85 -8.29 -14.90
C ALA A 32 0.61 -7.91 -15.22
N GLU A 33 0.82 -6.92 -16.09
CA GLU A 33 2.14 -6.42 -16.50
C GLU A 33 2.59 -5.20 -15.70
N ARG A 34 1.68 -4.55 -14.95
CA ARG A 34 1.93 -3.31 -14.22
C ARG A 34 1.23 -3.32 -12.88
N GLU A 35 2.04 -3.53 -11.85
CA GLU A 35 1.62 -3.44 -10.47
C GLU A 35 1.31 -2.00 -10.08
N TYR A 36 0.48 -1.83 -9.05
CA TYR A 36 0.31 -0.51 -8.45
C TYR A 36 1.44 -0.27 -7.45
N ALA A 37 2.36 0.61 -7.83
CA ALA A 37 3.43 1.10 -6.97
C ALA A 37 3.11 2.53 -6.50
N ALA A 38 3.24 2.76 -5.20
CA ALA A 38 2.98 4.04 -4.54
C ALA A 38 4.04 4.26 -3.45
N ASN A 39 3.87 5.30 -2.64
CA ASN A 39 4.57 5.39 -1.37
C ASN A 39 3.64 4.93 -0.24
N GLY A 40 4.23 4.59 0.89
CA GLY A 40 3.47 4.39 2.10
C GLY A 40 4.30 4.59 3.35
N PHE A 41 3.60 4.70 4.48
CA PHE A 41 4.20 4.75 5.79
C PHE A 41 3.32 4.08 6.85
N VAL A 42 3.93 3.65 7.95
CA VAL A 42 3.22 3.15 9.14
C VAL A 42 3.29 4.20 10.24
N PRO A 43 2.16 4.67 10.79
CA PRO A 43 2.17 5.57 11.95
C PRO A 43 3.00 5.00 13.11
N PRO A 44 3.72 5.84 13.89
CA PRO A 44 3.61 7.29 13.94
C PRO A 44 4.43 8.05 12.88
N LEU A 45 5.06 7.34 11.93
CA LEU A 45 5.71 7.99 10.78
C LEU A 45 4.65 8.73 9.94
N ASN A 46 5.14 9.64 9.10
CA ASN A 46 4.32 10.42 8.18
C ASN A 46 5.09 10.70 6.88
N VAL A 47 4.47 11.46 5.97
CA VAL A 47 5.03 11.83 4.67
C VAL A 47 6.41 12.51 4.76
N ASP A 48 6.72 13.19 5.86
CA ASP A 48 7.98 13.92 6.04
C ASP A 48 9.05 13.10 6.77
N THR A 49 8.64 12.10 7.56
CA THR A 49 9.51 11.43 8.53
C THR A 49 9.83 9.97 8.18
N GLY A 50 9.05 9.32 7.30
CA GLY A 50 9.28 7.90 7.01
C GLY A 50 8.43 7.31 5.89
N LEU A 51 8.61 7.80 4.67
CA LEU A 51 8.05 7.18 3.45
C LEU A 51 8.95 6.07 2.92
N ALA A 52 8.33 4.99 2.45
CA ALA A 52 8.96 4.00 1.59
C ALA A 52 8.10 3.68 0.37
N SER A 53 8.74 3.21 -0.69
CA SER A 53 8.05 2.72 -1.87
C SER A 53 7.34 1.40 -1.56
N LEU A 54 6.05 1.33 -1.89
CA LEU A 54 5.12 0.25 -1.58
C LEU A 54 4.52 -0.30 -2.88
N VAL A 55 4.46 -1.62 -3.02
CA VAL A 55 3.58 -2.28 -3.98
C VAL A 55 2.29 -2.70 -3.29
N VAL A 56 1.16 -2.52 -3.96
CA VAL A 56 -0.13 -3.11 -3.55
C VAL A 56 -0.73 -3.90 -4.73
N ARG A 57 -1.10 -5.16 -4.47
CA ARG A 57 -1.77 -6.07 -5.41
C ARG A 57 -3.18 -6.38 -4.90
N PRO A 58 -4.20 -5.62 -5.33
CA PRO A 58 -5.59 -5.92 -4.98
C PRO A 58 -6.09 -7.17 -5.74
N ALA A 59 -6.80 -8.05 -5.03
CA ALA A 59 -7.49 -9.19 -5.61
C ALA A 59 -8.62 -8.79 -6.57
N THR A 60 -9.24 -7.62 -6.35
CA THR A 60 -10.23 -7.02 -7.24
C THR A 60 -9.81 -5.60 -7.62
N PRO A 61 -8.99 -5.43 -8.69
CA PRO A 61 -8.61 -4.13 -9.22
C PRO A 61 -9.83 -3.26 -9.51
N GLY A 62 -9.75 -1.95 -9.22
CA GLY A 62 -10.85 -1.01 -9.42
C GLY A 62 -11.93 -1.00 -8.32
N ALA A 63 -11.92 -1.96 -7.39
CA ALA A 63 -12.83 -1.92 -6.24
C ALA A 63 -12.34 -0.92 -5.18
N TRP A 64 -13.26 -0.18 -4.56
CA TRP A 64 -12.94 0.75 -3.46
C TRP A 64 -12.39 0.04 -2.22
N ARG A 65 -12.78 -1.22 -2.02
CA ARG A 65 -12.26 -2.10 -0.99
C ARG A 65 -11.97 -3.46 -1.60
N SER A 66 -10.81 -4.01 -1.34
CA SER A 66 -10.39 -5.32 -1.85
C SER A 66 -9.43 -5.99 -0.87
N ALA A 67 -9.53 -7.31 -0.74
CA ALA A 67 -8.40 -8.10 -0.25
C ALA A 67 -7.16 -7.80 -1.12
N ALA A 68 -5.98 -7.76 -0.53
CA ALA A 68 -4.76 -7.36 -1.21
C ALA A 68 -3.50 -7.90 -0.52
N ASP A 69 -2.45 -8.07 -1.32
CA ASP A 69 -1.10 -8.26 -0.83
C ASP A 69 -0.28 -6.98 -1.03
N ALA A 70 0.65 -6.70 -0.12
CA ALA A 70 1.51 -5.52 -0.17
C ALA A 70 2.93 -5.79 0.33
N GLY A 71 3.88 -4.93 -0.06
CA GLY A 71 5.28 -5.07 0.35
C GLY A 71 6.14 -3.87 -0.04
N TRP A 72 7.21 -3.63 0.72
CA TRP A 72 8.15 -2.56 0.44
C TRP A 72 9.05 -2.92 -0.76
N LEU A 73 9.16 -2.01 -1.74
CA LEU A 73 10.02 -2.21 -2.93
C LEU A 73 11.51 -2.10 -2.59
N VAL A 74 11.84 -1.18 -1.68
CA VAL A 74 13.19 -1.08 -1.13
C VAL A 74 13.22 -2.08 0.00
N GLY A 75 13.93 -3.21 -0.18
CA GLY A 75 13.82 -4.37 0.70
C GLY A 75 13.73 -4.04 2.19
N ASP A 76 12.86 -4.77 2.90
CA ASP A 76 12.35 -4.49 4.25
C ASP A 76 13.39 -3.99 5.26
N TYR A 77 14.66 -4.41 5.13
CA TYR A 77 15.80 -4.01 5.97
C TYR A 77 16.10 -2.51 6.07
N ARG A 78 15.48 -1.66 5.24
CA ARG A 78 15.69 -0.20 5.28
C ARG A 78 14.46 0.59 5.71
N TYR A 79 13.31 -0.04 5.88
CA TYR A 79 12.18 0.64 6.50
C TYR A 79 12.36 0.61 8.02
N PRO A 80 12.27 1.75 8.73
CA PRO A 80 12.60 1.81 10.14
C PRO A 80 11.54 1.17 11.06
N HIS A 81 10.52 0.52 10.51
CA HIS A 81 9.43 -0.08 11.26
C HIS A 81 9.16 -1.51 10.81
N ASP A 82 9.15 -2.45 11.75
CA ASP A 82 8.65 -3.80 11.51
C ASP A 82 7.12 -3.73 11.37
N VAL A 83 6.60 -4.11 10.22
CA VAL A 83 5.15 -4.17 9.99
C VAL A 83 4.60 -5.41 10.69
N ALA A 84 3.49 -5.27 11.39
CA ALA A 84 2.80 -6.36 12.09
C ALA A 84 1.30 -6.42 11.75
N ALA A 85 0.66 -7.54 12.07
CA ALA A 85 -0.79 -7.66 12.01
C ALA A 85 -1.47 -6.62 12.91
N GLY A 86 -2.50 -5.95 12.38
CA GLY A 86 -3.18 -4.85 13.04
C GLY A 86 -2.66 -3.46 12.65
N ASP A 87 -1.47 -3.37 12.04
CA ASP A 87 -0.96 -2.10 11.52
C ASP A 87 -1.79 -1.59 10.35
N VAL A 88 -1.72 -0.27 10.14
CA VAL A 88 -2.24 0.39 8.95
C VAL A 88 -1.08 1.03 8.21
N ILE A 89 -0.86 0.59 6.98
CA ILE A 89 0.02 1.28 6.05
C ILE A 89 -0.82 2.35 5.35
N VAL A 90 -0.47 3.62 5.57
CA VAL A 90 -1.06 4.74 4.86
C VAL A 90 -0.45 4.79 3.46
N VAL A 91 -1.28 4.71 2.42
CA VAL A 91 -0.86 4.70 1.02
C VAL A 91 -0.94 6.12 0.46
N THR A 92 0.15 6.59 -0.14
CA THR A 92 0.24 7.96 -0.68
C THR A 92 0.73 8.02 -2.13
N GLU A 93 0.19 8.99 -2.87
CA GLU A 93 0.72 9.44 -4.17
C GLU A 93 1.33 10.84 -3.95
N GLY A 94 2.66 10.91 -3.93
CA GLY A 94 3.35 12.09 -3.40
C GLY A 94 2.98 12.32 -1.92
N PRO A 95 2.63 13.56 -1.51
CA PRO A 95 2.21 13.85 -0.14
C PRO A 95 0.73 13.51 0.13
N THR A 96 -0.04 13.16 -0.89
CA THR A 96 -1.49 12.97 -0.77
C THR A 96 -1.81 11.55 -0.33
N VAL A 97 -2.56 11.41 0.75
CA VAL A 97 -3.12 10.11 1.17
C VAL A 97 -4.21 9.70 0.21
N VAL A 98 -4.08 8.51 -0.38
CA VAL A 98 -5.03 7.99 -1.38
C VAL A 98 -5.73 6.72 -0.92
N GLY A 99 -5.27 6.12 0.18
CA GLY A 99 -5.86 4.90 0.72
C GLY A 99 -5.15 4.40 1.96
N TYR A 100 -5.68 3.30 2.47
CA TYR A 100 -5.17 2.59 3.63
C TYR A 100 -5.07 1.11 3.31
N PHE A 101 -3.98 0.49 3.71
CA PHE A 101 -3.84 -0.96 3.72
C PHE A 101 -3.86 -1.43 5.16
N HIS A 102 -4.89 -2.18 5.52
CA HIS A 102 -5.03 -2.81 6.83
C HIS A 102 -4.31 -4.15 6.79
N VAL A 103 -3.27 -4.29 7.61
CA VAL A 103 -2.47 -5.51 7.68
C VAL A 103 -3.19 -6.54 8.55
N GLU A 104 -3.48 -7.70 7.98
CA GLU A 104 -4.12 -8.82 8.67
C GLU A 104 -3.09 -9.88 9.09
N SER A 105 -2.06 -10.09 8.28
CA SER A 105 -0.92 -10.97 8.61
C SER A 105 0.35 -10.58 7.85
N VAL A 106 1.50 -11.09 8.32
CA VAL A 106 2.83 -10.89 7.71
C VAL A 106 3.52 -12.24 7.55
N GLY A 107 4.08 -12.51 6.35
CA GLY A 107 4.72 -13.77 5.95
C GLY A 107 6.24 -13.73 5.76
#